data_AF-A0A0Q5UHR4-F1
#
_entry.id   AF-A0A0Q5UHR4-F1
#
_cell.length_a   1.000
_cell.length_b   1.000
_cell.length_c   1.000
_cell.angle_alpha   90.00
_cell.angle_beta   90.00
_cell.angle_gamma   90.00
#
_symmetry.space_group_name_H-M   'P 1'
#
loop_
_entity.id
_entity.type
_entity.pdbx_description
1 polymer ?
#
loop_
_entity_poly.entity_id
_entity_poly.type
_entity_poly.pdbx_seq_one_letter_code
_entity_poly.pdbx_strand_id
1 'polypeptide(L)'
;MPMSMPMPSPTIMPPRDFTDHGPCVEELAREFAKQDAATSEALIETLATQAIRQWRLDDATFWQRVKFQARMIRARQGAGRH
;
A
#
# COMPACT_ATOMS: atom_id res chain seq x y z
N MET A 1 41.20 -33.02 13.06
CA MET A 1 40.71 -32.58 11.73
C MET A 1 39.47 -31.71 11.95
N PRO A 2 39.51 -30.37 11.80
CA PRO A 2 38.29 -29.56 11.91
C PRO A 2 37.51 -29.59 10.59
N MET A 3 36.24 -30.00 10.65
CA MET A 3 35.31 -30.02 9.52
C MET A 3 34.84 -28.58 9.24
N SER A 4 35.15 -28.05 8.05
CA SER A 4 34.62 -26.78 7.56
C SER A 4 33.13 -26.90 7.27
N MET A 5 32.29 -26.18 8.01
CA MET A 5 30.86 -26.06 7.72
C MET A 5 30.65 -25.13 6.51
N PRO A 6 29.84 -25.50 5.50
CA PRO A 6 29.50 -24.58 4.41
C PRO A 6 28.55 -23.49 4.93
N MET A 7 28.95 -22.22 4.78
CA MET A 7 28.08 -21.08 5.07
C MET A 7 26.90 -21.05 4.08
N PRO A 8 25.66 -20.76 4.52
CA PRO A 8 24.55 -20.53 3.62
C PRO A 8 24.80 -19.25 2.82
N SER A 9 24.83 -19.36 1.49
CA SER A 9 24.87 -18.20 0.60
C SER A 9 23.62 -17.34 0.83
N PRO A 10 23.72 -16.00 0.91
CA PRO A 10 22.54 -15.15 0.94
C PRO A 10 21.85 -15.27 -0.40
N THR A 11 20.72 -15.98 -0.44
CA THR A 11 19.81 -15.99 -1.58
C THR A 11 19.45 -14.54 -1.87
N ILE A 12 20.04 -13.96 -2.92
CA ILE A 12 19.62 -12.69 -3.48
C ILE A 12 18.19 -12.93 -3.95
N MET A 13 17.21 -12.52 -3.15
CA MET A 13 15.82 -12.57 -3.55
C MET A 13 15.69 -11.85 -4.89
N PRO A 14 15.01 -12.44 -5.89
CA PRO A 14 14.68 -11.69 -7.10
C PRO A 14 13.93 -10.42 -6.68
N PRO A 15 14.08 -9.29 -7.41
CA PRO A 15 13.28 -8.10 -7.15
C PRO A 15 11.82 -8.54 -7.13
N ARG A 16 11.17 -8.43 -5.99
CA ARG A 16 9.73 -8.65 -5.91
C ARG A 16 9.10 -7.67 -6.89
N ASP A 17 8.35 -8.17 -7.85
CA ASP A 17 7.49 -7.34 -8.68
C ASP A 17 6.38 -6.78 -7.78
N PHE A 18 6.66 -5.64 -7.12
CA PHE A 18 5.72 -4.87 -6.31
C PHE A 18 4.66 -4.14 -7.17
N THR A 19 4.60 -4.49 -8.45
CA THR A 19 3.88 -3.80 -9.52
C THR A 19 2.44 -4.31 -9.65
N ASP A 20 2.16 -5.53 -9.18
CA ASP A 20 0.86 -6.22 -9.39
C ASP A 20 -0.12 -6.03 -8.22
N HIS A 21 -0.27 -4.79 -7.75
CA HIS A 21 -1.36 -4.38 -6.87
C HIS A 21 -2.28 -3.34 -7.52
N GLY A 22 -1.97 -2.91 -8.74
CA GLY A 22 -2.66 -1.83 -9.47
C GLY A 22 -4.20 -1.92 -9.48
N PRO A 23 -4.79 -3.05 -9.91
CA PRO A 23 -6.25 -3.15 -9.99
C PRO A 23 -6.92 -3.13 -8.60
N CYS A 24 -6.30 -3.73 -7.58
CA CYS A 24 -6.82 -3.75 -6.22
C CYS A 24 -6.78 -2.37 -5.55
N VAL A 25 -5.72 -1.58 -5.80
CA VAL A 25 -5.60 -0.21 -5.29
C VAL A 25 -6.67 0.69 -5.90
N GLU A 26 -6.92 0.58 -7.21
CA GLU A 26 -7.89 1.45 -7.89
C GLU A 26 -9.33 1.17 -7.45
N GLU A 27 -9.71 -0.10 -7.32
CA GLU A 27 -11.04 -0.49 -6.83
C GLU A 27 -11.28 -0.02 -5.40
N LEU A 28 -10.36 -0.29 -4.47
CA LEU A 28 -10.49 0.21 -3.10
C LEU A 28 -10.50 1.74 -3.04
N ALA A 29 -9.64 2.41 -3.82
CA ALA A 29 -9.61 3.86 -3.87
C ALA A 29 -10.94 4.44 -4.35
N ARG A 30 -11.61 3.78 -5.30
CA ARG A 30 -12.93 4.17 -5.79
C ARG A 30 -14.01 4.00 -4.73
N GLU A 31 -13.99 2.90 -3.97
CA GLU A 31 -14.92 2.69 -2.85
C GLU A 31 -14.72 3.71 -1.73
N PHE A 32 -13.46 4.00 -1.35
CA PHE A 32 -13.17 5.07 -0.40
C PHE A 32 -13.58 6.43 -0.94
N ALA A 33 -13.35 6.71 -2.24
CA ALA A 33 -13.72 7.99 -2.83
C ALA A 33 -15.22 8.30 -2.72
N LYS A 34 -16.10 7.28 -2.72
CA LYS A 34 -17.56 7.42 -2.55
C LYS A 34 -17.99 7.74 -1.12
N GLN A 35 -17.16 7.38 -0.13
CA GLN A 35 -17.43 7.60 1.29
C GLN A 35 -16.98 8.99 1.74
N ASP A 36 -17.36 9.37 2.96
CA ASP A 36 -16.88 10.59 3.61
C ASP A 36 -15.35 10.65 3.64
N ALA A 37 -14.79 11.81 3.28
CA ALA A 37 -13.36 11.96 3.09
C ALA A 37 -12.58 11.82 4.40
N ALA A 38 -13.06 12.46 5.47
CA ALA A 38 -12.38 12.45 6.76
C ALA A 38 -12.37 11.05 7.37
N THR A 39 -13.52 10.37 7.34
CA THR A 39 -13.68 9.02 7.86
C THR A 39 -12.82 8.01 7.10
N SER A 40 -12.84 8.07 5.78
CA SER A 40 -12.05 7.17 4.92
C SER A 40 -10.55 7.34 5.15
N GLU A 41 -10.07 8.59 5.22
CA GLU A 41 -8.64 8.86 5.41
C GLU A 41 -8.16 8.41 6.79
N ALA A 42 -8.96 8.63 7.84
CA ALA A 42 -8.64 8.16 9.20
C ALA A 42 -8.56 6.63 9.26
N LEU A 43 -9.44 5.92 8.56
CA LEU A 43 -9.42 4.45 8.49
C LEU A 43 -8.18 3.95 7.74
N ILE A 44 -7.85 4.53 6.58
CA ILE A 44 -6.66 4.16 5.81
C ILE A 44 -5.38 4.43 6.61
N GLU A 45 -5.33 5.54 7.35
CA GLU A 45 -4.19 5.90 8.20
C GLU A 45 -4.02 4.94 9.39
N THR A 46 -5.12 4.47 9.96
CA THR A 46 -5.11 3.43 10.99
C THR A 46 -4.53 2.12 10.44
N LEU A 47 -4.97 1.70 9.25
CA LEU A 47 -4.48 0.49 8.60
C LEU A 47 -3.00 0.58 8.23
N ALA A 48 -2.56 1.72 7.69
CA ALA A 48 -1.15 1.97 7.41
C ALA A 48 -0.30 1.92 8.68
N THR A 49 -0.77 2.53 9.78
CA THR A 49 -0.08 2.53 11.07
C THR A 49 0.03 1.12 11.64
N GLN A 50 -1.02 0.29 11.55
CA GLN A 50 -0.97 -1.11 11.97
C GLN A 50 0.02 -1.92 11.14
N ALA A 51 0.03 -1.72 9.82
CA ALA A 51 0.98 -2.37 8.91
C ALA A 51 2.43 -2.03 9.27
N ILE A 52 2.73 -0.75 9.57
CA ILE A 52 4.06 -0.30 10.02
C ILE A 52 4.44 -0.99 11.34
N ARG A 53 3.51 -1.04 12.32
CA ARG A 53 3.75 -1.71 13.62
C ARG A 53 4.05 -3.21 13.48
N GLN A 54 3.52 -3.84 12.44
CA GLN A 54 3.74 -5.25 12.12
C GLN A 54 4.93 -5.48 11.17
N TRP A 55 5.71 -4.44 10.87
CA TRP A 55 6.83 -4.49 9.91
C TRP A 55 6.41 -4.90 8.49
N ARG A 56 5.13 -4.68 8.13
CA ARG A 56 4.57 -4.94 6.80
C ARG A 56 4.62 -3.67 5.95
N LEU A 57 5.81 -3.31 5.48
CA LEU A 57 6.02 -2.08 4.70
C LEU A 57 5.28 -2.09 3.35
N ASP A 58 5.10 -3.27 2.75
CA ASP A 58 4.34 -3.45 1.53
C ASP A 58 2.87 -3.03 1.71
N ASP A 59 2.22 -3.54 2.76
CA ASP A 59 0.86 -3.15 3.16
C ASP A 59 0.76 -1.66 3.48
N ALA A 60 1.73 -1.10 4.20
CA ALA A 60 1.73 0.33 4.52
C ALA A 60 1.77 1.18 3.24
N THR A 61 2.64 0.80 2.28
CA THR A 61 2.76 1.46 0.98
C THR A 61 1.49 1.31 0.15
N PHE A 62 0.85 0.13 0.19
CA PHE A 62 -0.44 -0.11 -0.44
C PHE A 62 -1.50 0.87 0.07
N TRP A 63 -1.67 1.00 1.39
CA TRP A 63 -2.65 1.91 1.99
C TRP A 63 -2.37 3.38 1.64
N GLN A 64 -1.11 3.80 1.60
CA GLN A 64 -0.76 5.16 1.16
C GLN A 64 -1.13 5.42 -0.31
N ARG A 65 -0.95 4.43 -1.19
CA ARG A 65 -1.38 4.52 -2.59
C ARG A 65 -2.89 4.63 -2.71
N VAL A 66 -3.65 3.85 -1.94
CA VAL A 66 -5.12 3.92 -1.88
C VAL A 66 -5.59 5.32 -1.43
N LYS A 67 -4.99 5.88 -0.36
CA LYS A 67 -5.29 7.25 0.12
C LYS A 67 -5.09 8.28 -0.98
N PHE A 68 -3.94 8.24 -1.64
CA PHE A 68 -3.60 9.18 -2.70
C PHE A 68 -4.57 9.09 -3.89
N GLN A 69 -4.86 7.88 -4.36
CA GLN A 69 -5.79 7.67 -5.48
C GLN A 69 -7.22 8.10 -5.13
N ALA A 70 -7.72 7.79 -3.93
CA ALA A 70 -9.04 8.22 -3.48
C ALA A 70 -9.16 9.75 -3.47
N ARG A 71 -8.11 10.45 -3.01
CA ARG A 71 -8.04 11.91 -3.05
C ARG A 71 -8.03 12.46 -4.48
N MET A 72 -7.27 11.85 -5.39
CA MET A 72 -7.27 12.25 -6.80
C MET A 72 -8.64 12.07 -7.47
N ILE A 73 -9.34 10.96 -7.18
CA ILE A 73 -10.69 10.70 -7.71
C ILE A 73 -11.66 11.78 -7.24
N ARG A 74 -11.68 12.10 -5.94
CA ARG A 74 -12.54 13.17 -5.38
C ARG A 74 -12.22 14.53 -5.98
N ALA A 75 -10.93 14.86 -6.13
CA ALA A 75 -10.51 16.11 -6.75
C ALA A 75 -11.00 16.24 -8.20
N ARG A 76 -10.93 15.14 -8.98
CA ARG A 76 -11.48 15.10 -10.35
C ARG A 76 -13.00 15.25 -10.39
N GLN A 77 -13.73 14.64 -9.45
CA GLN A 77 -15.18 14.79 -9.34
C GLN A 77 -15.61 16.20 -8.92
N GLY A 78 -14.84 16.85 -8.04
CA GLY A 78 -15.09 18.23 -7.61
C GLY A 78 -14.73 19.28 -8.68
N ALA A 79 -13.74 19.00 -9.53
CA ALA A 79 -13.26 19.93 -10.56
C ALA A 79 -14.21 20.09 -11.76
N GLY A 80 -15.20 19.22 -11.94
CA GLY A 80 -16.19 19.29 -13.03
C GLY A 80 -17.45 20.09 -12.71
N ARG A 81 -17.46 20.85 -11.61
CA ARG A 81 -18.65 21.52 -11.06
C ARG A 81 -18.63 23.06 -11.19
N HIS A 82 -17.86 23.58 -12.15
CA HIS A 82 -17.72 25.00 -12.43
C HIS A 82 -18.25 25.37 -13.82
#